data_AF-A0A0Q6MLM0-F1
#
_entry.id   AF-A0A0Q6MLM0-F1
#
_cell.length_a   1.000
_cell.length_b   1.000
_cell.length_c   1.000
_cell.angle_alpha   90.00
_cell.angle_beta   90.00
_cell.angle_gamma   90.00
#
_symmetry.space_group_name_H-M   'P 1'
#
loop_
_entity.id
_entity.type
_entity.pdbx_description
1 polymer ?
#
loop_
_entity_poly.entity_id
_entity_poly.type
_entity_poly.pdbx_seq_one_letter_code
_entity_poly.pdbx_strand_id
1 'polypeptide(L)'
;MVDDIDNPDWTEERTRPLDAAAKLKLVRGLLEMSQGDFAALLGIPVTTLQNWEQRRTEPDAVARTLIDLIHDDPQEMRARMMRRNAA
;
A
#
# COMPACT_ATOMS: atom_id res chain seq x y z
N MET A 1 38.93 16.91 -24.43
CA MET A 1 38.43 15.95 -23.43
C MET A 1 37.19 16.58 -22.85
N VAL A 2 36.03 15.97 -23.09
CA VAL A 2 34.78 16.41 -22.46
C VAL A 2 34.84 15.83 -21.06
N ASP A 3 34.81 16.69 -20.05
CA ASP A 3 34.77 16.26 -18.65
C ASP A 3 33.44 15.53 -18.43
N ASP A 4 33.50 14.22 -18.15
CA ASP A 4 32.38 13.34 -17.78
C ASP A 4 31.78 13.71 -16.39
N ILE A 5 31.57 15.01 -16.10
CA ILE A 5 31.07 15.55 -14.82
C ILE A 5 29.54 15.73 -14.86
N ASP A 6 28.81 14.84 -15.51
CA ASP A 6 27.33 14.87 -15.52
C ASP A 6 26.67 13.56 -15.05
N ASN A 7 27.46 12.57 -14.60
CA ASN A 7 26.91 11.35 -14.00
C ASN A 7 27.08 11.39 -12.48
N PRO A 8 26.14 11.98 -11.72
CA PRO A 8 26.21 12.00 -10.27
C PRO A 8 26.25 10.57 -9.72
N ASP A 9 27.07 10.40 -8.69
CA ASP A 9 27.35 9.16 -7.99
C ASP A 9 26.05 8.50 -7.52
N TRP A 10 25.70 7.35 -8.12
CA TRP A 10 24.65 6.44 -7.64
C TRP A 10 25.13 5.76 -6.36
N THR A 11 25.49 6.55 -5.35
CA THR A 11 25.59 6.01 -3.99
C THR A 11 24.23 5.42 -3.65
N GLU A 12 24.22 4.32 -2.89
CA GLU A 12 23.04 3.57 -2.47
C GLU A 12 22.16 4.38 -1.46
N GLU A 13 21.97 5.68 -1.73
CA GLU A 13 21.33 6.65 -0.87
C GLU A 13 19.80 6.47 -0.90
N ARG A 14 19.34 5.72 0.11
CA ARG A 14 18.05 5.92 0.80
C ARG A 14 16.84 5.87 -0.12
N THR A 15 16.44 4.67 -0.54
CA THR A 15 15.08 4.46 -1.00
C THR A 15 14.12 4.89 0.11
N ARG A 16 13.29 5.92 -0.14
CA ARG A 16 12.31 6.37 0.84
C ARG A 16 11.37 5.19 1.13
N PRO A 17 11.08 4.88 2.41
CA PRO A 17 10.15 3.81 2.73
C PRO A 17 8.78 4.12 2.10
N LEU A 18 8.13 3.08 1.59
CA LEU A 18 6.78 3.18 1.04
C LEU A 18 5.83 3.71 2.12
N ASP A 19 5.10 4.77 1.80
CA ASP A 19 4.02 5.25 2.66
C ASP A 19 2.79 4.32 2.57
N ALA A 20 1.83 4.52 3.48
CA ALA A 20 0.63 3.69 3.55
C ALA A 20 -0.20 3.72 2.26
N ALA A 21 -0.25 4.88 1.57
CA ALA A 21 -0.97 5.03 0.32
C ALA A 21 -0.35 4.20 -0.82
N ALA A 22 0.99 4.19 -0.91
CA ALA A 22 1.72 3.38 -1.87
C ALA A 22 1.58 1.89 -1.56
N LYS A 23 1.69 1.49 -0.29
CA LYS A 23 1.46 0.10 0.14
C LYS A 23 0.07 -0.39 -0.26
N LEU A 24 -0.98 0.38 0.02
CA LEU A 24 -2.36 0.04 -0.35
C LEU A 24 -2.52 -0.17 -1.87
N LYS A 25 -1.99 0.74 -2.69
CA LYS A 25 -2.06 0.62 -4.15
C LYS A 25 -1.33 -0.61 -4.67
N LEU A 26 -0.15 -0.90 -4.13
CA LEU A 26 0.66 -2.07 -4.49
C LEU A 26 -0.08 -3.37 -4.15
N VAL A 27 -0.52 -3.52 -2.91
CA VAL A 27 -1.29 -4.69 -2.46
C VAL A 27 -2.52 -4.87 -3.32
N ARG A 28 -3.33 -3.82 -3.53
CA ARG A 28 -4.54 -3.93 -4.35
C ARG A 28 -4.24 -4.40 -5.78
N GLY A 29 -3.15 -3.91 -6.36
CA GLY A 29 -2.67 -4.35 -7.66
C GLY A 29 -2.24 -5.81 -7.68
N LEU A 30 -1.48 -6.25 -6.68
CA LEU A 30 -1.03 -7.65 -6.52
C LEU A 30 -2.19 -8.64 -6.31
N LEU A 31 -3.28 -8.17 -5.69
CA LEU A 31 -4.49 -8.96 -5.47
C LEU A 31 -5.48 -8.88 -6.63
N GLU A 32 -5.21 -8.07 -7.66
CA GLU A 32 -6.07 -7.84 -8.82
C GLU A 32 -7.50 -7.39 -8.44
N MET A 33 -7.62 -6.61 -7.37
CA MET A 33 -8.93 -6.18 -6.84
C MET A 33 -9.30 -4.78 -7.32
N SER A 34 -10.60 -4.57 -7.56
CA SER A 34 -11.13 -3.22 -7.70
C SER A 34 -11.00 -2.45 -6.37
N GLN A 35 -11.12 -1.12 -6.40
CA GLN A 35 -11.18 -0.33 -5.15
C GLN A 35 -12.39 -0.74 -4.29
N GLY A 36 -13.51 -1.13 -4.92
CA GLY A 36 -14.71 -1.59 -4.23
C GLY A 36 -14.46 -2.88 -3.44
N ASP A 37 -13.93 -3.90 -4.12
CA ASP A 37 -13.68 -5.21 -3.50
C ASP A 37 -12.60 -5.13 -2.43
N PHE A 38 -11.56 -4.33 -2.67
CA PHE A 38 -10.50 -4.14 -1.69
C PHE A 38 -11.00 -3.39 -0.45
N ALA A 39 -11.81 -2.34 -0.61
CA ALA A 39 -12.43 -1.65 0.51
C ALA A 39 -13.36 -2.58 1.32
N ALA A 40 -14.14 -3.43 0.63
CA ALA A 40 -14.99 -4.43 1.27
C ALA A 40 -14.17 -5.48 2.06
N LEU A 41 -13.04 -5.94 1.51
CA LEU A 41 -12.12 -6.84 2.21
C LEU A 41 -11.57 -6.22 3.50
N LEU A 42 -11.15 -4.95 3.42
CA LEU A 42 -10.65 -4.18 4.56
C LEU A 42 -11.74 -3.83 5.58
N GLY A 43 -13.01 -3.81 5.17
CA GLY A 43 -14.14 -3.40 6.02
C GLY A 43 -14.23 -1.88 6.19
N ILE A 44 -13.81 -1.11 5.18
CA ILE A 44 -13.84 0.36 5.18
C ILE A 44 -14.68 0.91 4.02
N PRO A 45 -15.20 2.14 4.11
CA PRO A 45 -15.85 2.78 2.98
C PRO A 45 -14.89 2.96 1.80
N VAL A 46 -15.38 2.78 0.56
CA VAL A 46 -14.59 3.01 -0.66
C VAL A 46 -14.01 4.42 -0.70
N THR A 47 -14.77 5.42 -0.24
CA THR A 47 -14.32 6.81 -0.14
C THR A 47 -13.13 6.99 0.82
N THR A 48 -13.07 6.18 1.89
CA THR A 48 -11.93 6.18 2.83
C THR A 48 -10.70 5.61 2.14
N LEU A 49 -10.82 4.45 1.47
CA LEU A 49 -9.73 3.87 0.69
C LEU A 49 -9.22 4.85 -0.39
N GLN A 50 -10.13 5.51 -1.11
CA GLN A 50 -9.77 6.50 -2.14
C GLN A 50 -9.01 7.69 -1.55
N ASN A 51 -9.48 8.24 -0.43
CA ASN A 51 -8.81 9.35 0.23
C ASN A 51 -7.40 8.96 0.68
N TRP A 52 -7.21 7.76 1.23
CA TRP A 52 -5.89 7.25 1.60
C TRP A 52 -5.00 7.00 0.39
N GLU A 53 -5.47 6.28 -0.63
CA GLU A 53 -4.69 6.00 -1.85
C GLU A 53 -4.27 7.28 -2.61
N GLN A 54 -5.06 8.35 -2.50
CA GLN A 54 -4.78 9.67 -3.09
C GLN A 54 -4.05 10.62 -2.13
N ARG A 55 -3.70 10.18 -0.92
CA ARG A 55 -3.03 11.01 0.12
C ARG A 55 -3.82 12.27 0.50
N ARG A 56 -5.14 12.23 0.40
CA ARG A 56 -6.03 13.32 0.85
C ARG A 56 -6.21 13.32 2.36
N THR A 57 -6.17 12.14 2.95
CA THR A 57 -6.13 11.93 4.40
C THR A 57 -5.14 10.82 4.71
N GLU A 58 -4.68 10.76 5.96
CA GLU A 58 -3.83 9.68 6.42
C GLU A 58 -4.63 8.63 7.21
N PRO A 59 -4.29 7.34 7.10
CA PRO A 59 -4.79 6.33 8.02
C PRO A 59 -4.31 6.62 9.44
N ASP A 60 -5.14 6.27 10.43
CA ASP A 60 -4.75 6.32 11.84
C ASP A 60 -3.70 5.24 12.18
N ALA A 61 -3.22 5.23 13.43
CA ALA A 61 -2.18 4.30 13.87
C ALA A 61 -2.57 2.82 13.69
N VAL A 62 -3.82 2.46 13.98
CA VAL A 62 -4.29 1.07 13.89
C VAL A 62 -4.42 0.65 12.42
N ALA A 63 -4.97 1.53 11.59
CA ALA A 63 -5.07 1.32 10.16
C ALA A 63 -3.68 1.18 9.51
N ARG A 64 -2.67 1.95 9.93
CA ARG A 64 -1.28 1.78 9.47
C ARG A 64 -0.74 0.40 9.80
N THR A 65 -0.93 -0.08 11.03
CA THR A 65 -0.52 -1.44 11.42
C THR A 65 -1.19 -2.49 10.55
N LEU A 66 -2.49 -2.35 10.27
CA LEU A 66 -3.19 -3.28 9.37
C LEU A 66 -2.64 -3.23 7.94
N ILE A 67 -2.36 -2.04 7.41
CA ILE A 67 -1.77 -1.86 6.08
C ILE A 67 -0.40 -2.52 5.99
N ASP A 68 0.43 -2.39 7.02
CA ASP A 68 1.74 -3.04 7.07
C ASP A 68 1.59 -4.57 7.06
N LEU A 69 0.71 -5.12 7.89
CA LEU A 69 0.45 -6.57 7.93
C LEU A 69 -0.06 -7.13 6.59
N ILE A 70 -0.94 -6.40 5.91
CA ILE A 70 -1.45 -6.81 4.59
C ILE A 70 -0.36 -6.67 3.52
N HIS A 71 0.48 -5.65 3.61
CA HIS A 71 1.58 -5.44 2.69
C HIS A 71 2.64 -6.55 2.79
N ASP A 72 2.91 -7.04 4.00
CA ASP A 72 3.93 -8.06 4.24
C ASP A 72 3.54 -9.44 3.65
N ASP A 73 2.25 -9.82 3.70
CA ASP A 73 1.74 -11.02 3.03
C ASP A 73 0.31 -10.81 2.48
N PRO A 74 0.19 -10.27 1.25
CA PRO A 74 -1.12 -9.94 0.67
C PRO A 74 -2.06 -11.15 0.52
N GLN A 75 -1.52 -12.31 0.14
CA GLN A 75 -2.34 -13.48 -0.21
C GLN A 75 -2.88 -14.18 1.03
N GLU A 76 -2.02 -14.44 2.03
CA GLU A 76 -2.48 -15.04 3.29
C GLU A 76 -3.43 -14.09 4.02
N MET A 77 -3.13 -12.78 4.03
CA MET A 77 -4.00 -11.83 4.70
C MET A 77 -5.38 -11.71 4.01
N ARG A 78 -5.43 -11.72 2.67
CA ARG A 78 -6.69 -11.82 1.93
C ARG A 78 -7.48 -13.06 2.33
N ALA A 79 -6.85 -14.24 2.35
CA ALA A 79 -7.52 -15.48 2.74
C ALA A 79 -8.04 -15.42 4.20
N ARG A 80 -7.24 -14.88 5.12
CA ARG A 80 -7.61 -14.70 6.53
C ARG A 80 -8.79 -13.72 6.70
N MET A 81 -8.77 -12.58 6.00
CA MET A 81 -9.84 -11.59 6.06
C MET A 81 -11.14 -12.12 5.44
N MET A 82 -11.07 -12.90 4.36
CA MET A 82 -12.24 -13.58 3.79
C MET A 82 -12.87 -14.57 4.76
N ARG A 83 -12.05 -15.38 5.46
CA ARG A 83 -12.54 -16.29 6.52
C ARG A 83 -13.25 -15.53 7.64
N ARG A 84 -12.73 -14.38 8.06
CA ARG A 84 -13.34 -13.51 9.08
C ARG A 84 -14.68 -12.94 8.61
N ASN A 85 -14.77 -12.46 7.38
CA ASN A 85 -15.99 -11.83 6.86
C ASN A 85 -17.13 -12.84 6.58
N ALA A 86 -16.79 -14.14 6.52
CA ALA A 86 -17.76 -15.23 6.33
C ALA A 86 -18.29 -15.83 7.65
N ALA A 87 -17.79 -15.38 8.81
CA ALA A 87 -18.21 -15.79 10.14
C ALA A 87 -19.14 -14.75 10.77
#